data_AF-A0A1Q6E600-F1
#
_entry.id   AF-A0A1Q6E600-F1
#
_cell.length_a   1.000
_cell.length_b   1.000
_cell.length_c   1.000
_cell.angle_alpha   90.00
_cell.angle_beta   90.00
_cell.angle_gamma   90.00
#
_symmetry.space_group_name_H-M   'P 1'
#
loop_
_entity.id
_entity.type
_entity.pdbx_description
1 polymer ?
#
loop_
_entity_poly.entity_id
_entity_poly.type
_entity_poly.pdbx_seq_one_letter_code
_entity_poly.pdbx_strand_id
1 'polypeptide(L)'
;MPEGATYIGAEAFSGCSGVTVVNLGNSLTNIGSKAFYGCGLSTVSIPMSLTSIGAEAFGDCIRLKSVIWDARNCSDFATSFPETVTAFTFGKNVRLIPSGICQDMALIDSISIPSTVTHIGDFAFYGCDGLERIISSASIPPTISETTFEDYTTKLYVPIGSKTRYHEADYWSNFTDLRNDGASYTIVLSTDIEKGSVSGGGLYEDGEIVRISATPKVGYLFARWSDGNTENPRKITVESELSLTAEFTAVCRLSVLSNDATMGTVKGSGEYAESTIVILSALPNEGFQFARWNDGSTENPRPMTVMDDTELTAEFLPLHSLSVAADNTTTGIVEGSGEYAEGTVVILSALPNEGFQFARWNDGSTENPRPVTVMEDTELTAEFLPLHSLSVTADATTDIVEGSGEYAEGTVVILSALPNEGFQFARWNDGNTENPRPVTVMEDTELTAEFETGSHRLSVRSGNEDMGNVTALLTATPNTGYQFIHWNDGDISNPRTIAISENIDLIAKFEAKATNTDAISNDNERISVIGRTLYVENGGKTYRIYNTIGQLVYTGNDSEVSLSNPGIYTVCTGNRTQKIMIR
;
A
#
# COMPACT_ATOMS: atom_id res chain seq x y z
N MET A 1 53.52 -91.78 -4.36
CA MET A 1 54.98 -91.61 -4.19
C MET A 1 55.46 -92.49 -3.04
N PRO A 2 56.69 -93.02 -3.03
CA PRO A 2 57.23 -93.74 -1.88
C PRO A 2 57.32 -92.81 -0.65
N GLU A 3 57.15 -93.39 0.54
CA GLU A 3 57.26 -92.66 1.80
C GLU A 3 58.68 -92.07 1.96
N GLY A 4 58.77 -90.80 2.35
CA GLY A 4 60.04 -90.10 2.48
C GLY A 4 60.64 -89.54 1.17
N ALA A 5 59.95 -89.66 0.03
CA ALA A 5 60.39 -88.98 -1.19
C ALA A 5 60.43 -87.45 -0.98
N THR A 6 61.60 -86.85 -1.16
CA THR A 6 61.81 -85.41 -0.96
C THR A 6 61.77 -84.60 -2.25
N TYR A 7 61.96 -85.22 -3.42
CA TYR A 7 61.88 -84.51 -4.70
C TYR A 7 61.28 -85.35 -5.82
N ILE A 8 60.73 -84.66 -6.83
CA ILE A 8 60.39 -85.23 -8.15
C ILE A 8 61.30 -84.54 -9.16
N GLY A 9 62.02 -85.35 -9.96
CA GLY A 9 62.96 -84.84 -10.96
C GLY A 9 62.28 -84.09 -12.11
N ALA A 10 63.07 -83.30 -12.84
CA ALA A 10 62.59 -82.67 -14.07
C ALA A 10 62.10 -83.72 -15.08
N GLU A 11 60.99 -83.41 -15.77
CA GLU A 11 60.35 -84.26 -16.77
C GLU A 11 59.94 -85.68 -16.32
N ALA A 12 59.94 -85.99 -15.00
CA ALA A 12 59.77 -87.36 -14.48
C ALA A 12 58.50 -88.08 -14.96
N PHE A 13 57.40 -87.34 -15.17
CA PHE A 13 56.13 -87.83 -15.71
C PHE A 13 55.68 -87.01 -16.93
N SER A 14 56.61 -86.34 -17.62
CA SER A 14 56.29 -85.56 -18.82
C SER A 14 55.65 -86.43 -19.90
N GLY A 15 54.55 -85.96 -20.52
CA GLY A 15 53.77 -86.65 -21.54
C GLY A 15 52.95 -87.84 -21.03
N CYS A 16 52.92 -88.12 -19.72
CA CYS A 16 52.20 -89.26 -19.16
C CYS A 16 50.69 -88.98 -19.05
N SER A 17 50.00 -88.88 -20.19
CA SER A 17 48.56 -88.56 -20.27
C SER A 17 47.63 -89.54 -19.55
N GLY A 18 48.10 -90.76 -19.26
CA GLY A 18 47.38 -91.75 -18.44
C GLY A 18 47.42 -91.48 -16.93
N VAL A 19 48.31 -90.59 -16.45
CA VAL A 19 48.39 -90.19 -15.04
C VAL A 19 47.27 -89.20 -14.75
N THR A 20 46.19 -89.72 -14.16
CA THR A 20 44.97 -88.95 -13.85
C THR A 20 44.87 -88.51 -12.39
N VAL A 21 45.66 -89.13 -11.51
CA VAL A 21 45.75 -88.84 -10.09
C VAL A 21 47.21 -88.92 -9.66
N VAL A 22 47.66 -87.97 -8.84
CA VAL A 22 48.95 -88.02 -8.17
C VAL A 22 48.76 -87.73 -6.68
N ASN A 23 49.38 -88.56 -5.84
CA ASN A 23 49.46 -88.31 -4.39
C ASN A 23 50.90 -87.88 -4.06
N LEU A 24 51.07 -86.57 -3.88
CA LEU A 24 52.32 -85.93 -3.49
C LEU A 24 52.48 -86.10 -1.97
N GLY A 25 53.54 -86.81 -1.55
CA GLY A 25 53.76 -87.09 -0.13
C GLY A 25 54.09 -85.84 0.68
N ASN A 26 53.78 -85.86 1.98
CA ASN A 26 53.97 -84.73 2.91
C ASN A 26 55.44 -84.42 3.25
N SER A 27 56.39 -85.18 2.72
CA SER A 27 57.84 -84.92 2.86
C SER A 27 58.44 -84.30 1.59
N LEU A 28 57.64 -84.10 0.55
CA LEU A 28 58.09 -83.58 -0.74
C LEU A 28 58.41 -82.09 -0.60
N THR A 29 59.64 -81.70 -0.93
CA THR A 29 60.12 -80.32 -0.86
C THR A 29 60.28 -79.68 -2.26
N ASN A 30 60.46 -80.50 -3.31
CA ASN A 30 60.76 -79.99 -4.65
C ASN A 30 60.03 -80.78 -5.76
N ILE A 31 59.46 -80.06 -6.74
CA ILE A 31 58.97 -80.60 -8.01
C ILE A 31 59.78 -79.96 -9.14
N GLY A 32 60.47 -80.76 -9.95
CA GLY A 32 61.31 -80.26 -11.05
C GLY A 32 60.52 -79.69 -12.22
N SER A 33 61.20 -78.95 -13.10
CA SER A 33 60.62 -78.40 -14.32
C SER A 33 59.98 -79.49 -15.19
N LYS A 34 58.79 -79.22 -15.73
CA LYS A 34 58.02 -80.14 -16.58
C LYS A 34 57.72 -81.52 -15.95
N ALA A 35 57.82 -81.67 -14.62
CA ALA A 35 57.67 -82.95 -13.94
C ALA A 35 56.34 -83.66 -14.26
N PHE A 36 55.24 -82.93 -14.44
CA PHE A 36 53.94 -83.45 -14.84
C PHE A 36 53.42 -82.81 -16.14
N TYR A 37 54.31 -82.31 -16.99
CA TYR A 37 53.91 -81.67 -18.25
C TYR A 37 53.05 -82.62 -19.10
N GLY A 38 51.89 -82.18 -19.61
CA GLY A 38 51.01 -83.00 -20.43
C GLY A 38 50.33 -84.17 -19.71
N CYS A 39 50.32 -84.21 -18.37
CA CYS A 39 49.63 -85.26 -17.62
C CYS A 39 48.09 -85.09 -17.66
N GLY A 40 47.38 -86.22 -17.58
CA GLY A 40 45.91 -86.26 -17.59
C GLY A 40 45.24 -85.93 -16.25
N LEU A 41 45.91 -85.18 -15.37
CA LEU A 41 45.43 -84.88 -14.02
C LEU A 41 44.12 -84.11 -14.06
N SER A 42 43.14 -84.50 -13.24
CA SER A 42 41.90 -83.75 -13.04
C SER A 42 41.95 -82.83 -11.82
N THR A 43 42.74 -83.24 -10.83
CA THR A 43 42.97 -82.54 -9.56
C THR A 43 44.40 -82.75 -9.11
N VAL A 44 44.94 -81.78 -8.37
CA VAL A 44 46.22 -81.93 -7.66
C VAL A 44 46.18 -81.25 -6.30
N SER A 45 46.74 -81.92 -5.28
CA SER A 45 46.94 -81.35 -3.95
C SER A 45 48.42 -81.13 -3.74
N ILE A 46 48.81 -79.86 -3.60
CA ILE A 46 50.20 -79.45 -3.37
C ILE A 46 50.46 -79.47 -1.87
N PRO A 47 51.39 -80.31 -1.37
CA PRO A 47 51.55 -80.54 0.06
C PRO A 47 52.23 -79.38 0.78
N MET A 48 51.95 -79.27 2.09
CA MET A 48 52.45 -78.19 2.95
C MET A 48 53.98 -78.03 2.94
N SER A 49 54.71 -79.13 2.82
CA SER A 49 56.19 -79.18 2.89
C SER A 49 56.89 -78.60 1.67
N LEU A 50 56.16 -78.33 0.58
CA LEU A 50 56.77 -77.95 -0.67
C LEU A 50 57.36 -76.55 -0.61
N THR A 51 58.60 -76.42 -1.09
CA THR A 51 59.36 -75.16 -1.11
C THR A 51 59.66 -74.66 -2.52
N SER A 52 59.62 -75.55 -3.53
CA SER A 52 59.98 -75.24 -4.91
C SER A 52 59.16 -76.05 -5.94
N ILE A 53 58.70 -75.37 -6.99
CA ILE A 53 58.08 -75.94 -8.20
C ILE A 53 58.75 -75.30 -9.43
N GLY A 54 59.39 -76.13 -10.25
CA GLY A 54 60.08 -75.72 -11.46
C GLY A 54 59.13 -75.33 -12.61
N ALA A 55 59.73 -74.75 -13.65
CA ALA A 55 58.99 -74.21 -14.80
C ALA A 55 58.13 -75.25 -15.52
N GLU A 56 56.91 -74.86 -15.88
CA GLU A 56 55.91 -75.69 -16.57
C GLU A 56 55.66 -77.04 -15.89
N ALA A 57 55.87 -77.17 -14.56
CA ALA A 57 55.74 -78.46 -13.87
C ALA A 57 54.36 -79.11 -14.07
N PHE A 58 53.31 -78.30 -14.22
CA PHE A 58 51.94 -78.74 -14.54
C PHE A 58 51.45 -78.17 -15.89
N GLY A 59 52.37 -77.73 -16.76
CA GLY A 59 52.04 -77.21 -18.09
C GLY A 59 51.35 -78.27 -18.94
N ASP A 60 50.46 -77.85 -19.85
CA ASP A 60 49.69 -78.73 -20.74
C ASP A 60 48.85 -79.82 -20.03
N CYS A 61 48.61 -79.70 -18.72
CA CYS A 61 47.66 -80.54 -17.99
C CYS A 61 46.21 -80.12 -18.29
N ILE A 62 45.77 -80.27 -19.54
CA ILE A 62 44.49 -79.72 -20.08
C ILE A 62 43.21 -80.24 -19.37
N ARG A 63 43.32 -81.30 -18.57
CA ARG A 63 42.21 -81.88 -17.81
C ARG A 63 42.14 -81.35 -16.37
N LEU A 64 43.14 -80.56 -15.94
CA LEU A 64 43.25 -80.10 -14.56
C LEU A 64 42.20 -79.01 -14.32
N LYS A 65 41.26 -79.33 -13.43
CA LYS A 65 40.13 -78.47 -13.07
C LYS A 65 40.19 -77.95 -11.64
N SER A 66 40.85 -78.68 -10.74
CA SER A 66 40.92 -78.31 -9.34
C SER A 66 42.35 -78.38 -8.79
N VAL A 67 42.75 -77.34 -8.05
CA VAL A 67 44.03 -77.28 -7.36
C VAL A 67 43.79 -76.95 -5.89
N ILE A 68 44.39 -77.75 -5.01
CA ILE A 68 44.46 -77.48 -3.58
C ILE A 68 45.91 -77.11 -3.25
N TRP A 69 46.11 -75.89 -2.78
CA TRP A 69 47.43 -75.36 -2.44
C TRP A 69 47.62 -75.31 -0.92
N ASP A 70 48.33 -76.28 -0.35
CA ASP A 70 48.68 -76.28 1.08
C ASP A 70 50.12 -75.79 1.35
N ALA A 71 50.94 -75.59 0.31
CA ALA A 71 52.34 -75.24 0.45
C ALA A 71 52.51 -73.96 1.27
N ARG A 72 53.16 -74.09 2.44
CA ARG A 72 53.15 -73.04 3.45
C ARG A 72 53.97 -71.81 3.04
N ASN A 73 55.17 -72.05 2.52
CA ASN A 73 56.18 -71.02 2.22
C ASN A 73 56.89 -71.28 0.88
N CYS A 74 56.21 -71.86 -0.11
CA CYS A 74 56.83 -72.12 -1.42
C CYS A 74 57.14 -70.78 -2.10
N SER A 75 58.41 -70.39 -2.13
CA SER A 75 58.86 -69.11 -2.71
C SER A 75 59.49 -69.28 -4.09
N ASP A 76 59.99 -70.48 -4.40
CA ASP A 76 60.60 -70.80 -5.69
C ASP A 76 59.55 -71.43 -6.61
N PHE A 77 58.69 -70.60 -7.19
CA PHE A 77 57.60 -71.03 -8.05
C PHE A 77 57.79 -70.40 -9.43
N ALA A 78 58.24 -71.19 -10.40
CA ALA A 78 58.62 -70.71 -11.74
C ALA A 78 57.63 -71.12 -12.84
N THR A 79 56.38 -71.42 -12.49
CA THR A 79 55.33 -71.91 -13.40
C THR A 79 54.03 -71.15 -13.16
N SER A 80 53.01 -71.38 -13.99
CA SER A 80 51.60 -71.18 -13.63
C SER A 80 50.89 -72.54 -13.67
N PHE A 81 49.71 -72.63 -13.06
CA PHE A 81 48.79 -73.75 -13.32
C PHE A 81 47.99 -73.47 -14.61
N PRO A 82 47.46 -74.50 -15.30
CA PRO A 82 46.71 -74.31 -16.54
C PRO A 82 45.46 -73.43 -16.36
N GLU A 83 45.17 -72.60 -17.37
CA GLU A 83 43.95 -71.77 -17.48
C GLU A 83 42.64 -72.58 -17.43
N THR A 84 42.73 -73.91 -17.60
CA THR A 84 41.57 -74.80 -17.52
C THR A 84 41.02 -74.97 -16.11
N VAL A 85 41.76 -74.55 -15.08
CA VAL A 85 41.37 -74.65 -13.67
C VAL A 85 40.15 -73.77 -13.40
N THR A 86 39.13 -74.37 -12.77
CA THR A 86 37.88 -73.70 -12.41
C THR A 86 37.67 -73.65 -10.89
N ALA A 87 38.54 -74.28 -10.11
CA ALA A 87 38.48 -74.28 -8.66
C ALA A 87 39.90 -74.27 -8.07
N PHE A 88 40.24 -73.20 -7.36
CA PHE A 88 41.52 -73.05 -6.68
C PHE A 88 41.28 -72.83 -5.19
N THR A 89 41.88 -73.65 -4.33
CA THR A 89 41.67 -73.57 -2.88
C THR A 89 43.00 -73.43 -2.15
N PHE A 90 43.12 -72.40 -1.31
CA PHE A 90 44.26 -72.23 -0.42
C PHE A 90 44.01 -72.92 0.93
N GLY A 91 45.00 -73.69 1.38
CA GLY A 91 45.01 -74.30 2.69
C GLY A 91 45.08 -73.28 3.82
N LYS A 92 44.44 -73.56 4.94
CA LYS A 92 44.38 -72.67 6.12
C LYS A 92 45.72 -72.25 6.74
N ASN A 93 46.82 -72.90 6.35
CA ASN A 93 48.16 -72.66 6.90
C ASN A 93 49.09 -71.97 5.88
N VAL A 94 48.61 -71.65 4.68
CA VAL A 94 49.39 -70.96 3.64
C VAL A 94 49.80 -69.58 4.18
N ARG A 95 51.09 -69.28 4.09
CA ARG A 95 51.65 -67.99 4.52
C ARG A 95 52.07 -67.11 3.33
N LEU A 96 52.46 -67.76 2.24
CA LEU A 96 52.95 -67.14 1.02
C LEU A 96 52.14 -67.64 -0.17
N ILE A 97 51.55 -66.72 -0.92
CA ILE A 97 50.95 -66.98 -2.23
C ILE A 97 52.01 -66.55 -3.27
N PRO A 98 52.59 -67.48 -4.04
CA PRO A 98 53.65 -67.16 -5.01
C PRO A 98 53.14 -66.31 -6.19
N SER A 99 54.07 -65.66 -6.87
CA SER A 99 53.81 -64.96 -8.12
C SER A 99 53.23 -65.89 -9.20
N GLY A 100 52.27 -65.40 -9.97
CA GLY A 100 51.70 -66.12 -11.13
C GLY A 100 50.88 -67.38 -10.82
N ILE A 101 50.59 -67.70 -9.55
CA ILE A 101 49.99 -68.98 -9.16
C ILE A 101 48.60 -69.24 -9.78
N CYS A 102 47.76 -68.21 -9.89
CA CYS A 102 46.46 -68.28 -10.54
C CYS A 102 46.39 -67.41 -11.81
N GLN A 103 47.53 -67.05 -12.40
CA GLN A 103 47.57 -66.19 -13.58
C GLN A 103 46.72 -66.76 -14.73
N ASP A 104 45.94 -65.89 -15.36
CA ASP A 104 45.07 -66.16 -16.52
C ASP A 104 43.97 -67.23 -16.28
N MET A 105 43.65 -67.52 -15.01
CA MET A 105 42.52 -68.39 -14.65
C MET A 105 41.18 -67.66 -14.81
N ALA A 106 40.75 -67.37 -16.04
CA ALA A 106 39.50 -66.66 -16.30
C ALA A 106 38.21 -67.40 -15.91
N LEU A 107 38.31 -68.68 -15.49
CA LEU A 107 37.15 -69.53 -15.15
C LEU A 107 36.88 -69.66 -13.64
N ILE A 108 37.71 -69.07 -12.77
CA ILE A 108 37.43 -69.03 -11.32
C ILE A 108 36.52 -67.84 -11.00
N ASP A 109 35.46 -68.09 -10.21
CA ASP A 109 34.49 -67.06 -9.83
C ASP A 109 34.76 -66.45 -8.44
N SER A 110 35.60 -67.10 -7.65
CA SER A 110 35.87 -66.72 -6.28
C SER A 110 37.21 -67.22 -5.76
N ILE A 111 37.82 -66.43 -4.89
CA ILE A 111 39.04 -66.79 -4.17
C ILE A 111 38.87 -66.49 -2.68
N SER A 112 39.33 -67.43 -1.84
CA SER A 112 39.43 -67.23 -0.40
C SER A 112 40.91 -67.21 0.02
N ILE A 113 41.36 -66.06 0.53
CA ILE A 113 42.71 -65.84 1.06
C ILE A 113 42.68 -66.14 2.56
N PRO A 114 43.38 -67.19 3.04
CA PRO A 114 43.38 -67.57 4.45
C PRO A 114 43.97 -66.47 5.35
N SER A 115 43.54 -66.47 6.62
CA SER A 115 43.98 -65.47 7.61
C SER A 115 45.49 -65.49 7.91
N THR A 116 46.19 -66.55 7.52
CA THR A 116 47.63 -66.74 7.74
C THR A 116 48.52 -66.17 6.65
N VAL A 117 47.94 -65.76 5.52
CA VAL A 117 48.70 -65.21 4.39
C VAL A 117 49.27 -63.85 4.77
N THR A 118 50.57 -63.64 4.52
CA THR A 118 51.26 -62.38 4.79
C THR A 118 51.82 -61.71 3.54
N HIS A 119 51.94 -62.46 2.44
CA HIS A 119 52.47 -61.96 1.17
C HIS A 119 51.81 -62.68 -0.01
N ILE A 120 51.47 -61.92 -1.04
CA ILE A 120 50.95 -62.39 -2.32
C ILE A 120 51.82 -61.77 -3.41
N GLY A 121 52.42 -62.63 -4.24
CA GLY A 121 53.39 -62.22 -5.25
C GLY A 121 52.76 -61.59 -6.50
N ASP A 122 53.61 -60.98 -7.30
CA ASP A 122 53.27 -60.40 -8.62
C ASP A 122 52.48 -61.35 -9.50
N PHE A 123 51.47 -60.85 -10.20
CA PHE A 123 50.64 -61.61 -11.13
C PHE A 123 49.87 -62.79 -10.51
N ALA A 124 49.80 -62.92 -9.18
CA ALA A 124 49.16 -64.07 -8.53
C ALA A 124 47.70 -64.29 -8.97
N PHE A 125 46.95 -63.22 -9.23
CA PHE A 125 45.56 -63.23 -9.69
C PHE A 125 45.34 -62.35 -10.93
N TYR A 126 46.40 -62.11 -11.70
CA TYR A 126 46.32 -61.37 -12.96
C TYR A 126 45.57 -62.19 -14.02
N GLY A 127 44.76 -61.58 -14.89
CA GLY A 127 43.94 -62.29 -15.89
C GLY A 127 42.84 -63.19 -15.33
N CYS A 128 42.50 -63.06 -14.05
CA CYS A 128 41.39 -63.78 -13.42
C CYS A 128 40.04 -63.09 -13.67
N ASP A 129 39.69 -62.86 -14.93
CA ASP A 129 38.55 -62.04 -15.37
C ASP A 129 37.17 -62.56 -14.93
N GLY A 130 37.09 -63.82 -14.51
CA GLY A 130 35.87 -64.45 -14.02
C GLY A 130 35.54 -64.15 -12.55
N LEU A 131 36.46 -63.52 -11.80
CA LEU A 131 36.28 -63.29 -10.36
C LEU A 131 35.09 -62.37 -10.08
N GLU A 132 34.10 -62.87 -9.36
CA GLU A 132 32.97 -62.09 -8.87
C GLU A 132 33.20 -61.60 -7.43
N ARG A 133 34.01 -62.33 -6.65
CA ARG A 133 34.28 -62.05 -5.25
C ARG A 133 35.64 -62.56 -4.77
N ILE A 134 36.30 -61.76 -3.95
CA ILE A 134 37.51 -62.13 -3.21
C ILE A 134 37.19 -62.04 -1.73
N ILE A 135 37.46 -63.10 -0.98
CA ILE A 135 37.27 -63.14 0.48
C ILE A 135 38.66 -63.19 1.10
N SER A 136 39.06 -62.12 1.79
CA SER A 136 40.28 -62.12 2.59
C SER A 136 39.92 -62.35 4.05
N SER A 137 40.33 -63.47 4.63
CA SER A 137 40.15 -63.73 6.07
C SER A 137 41.25 -63.11 6.94
N ALA A 138 42.21 -62.38 6.34
CA ALA A 138 43.28 -61.73 7.07
C ALA A 138 42.81 -60.42 7.69
N SER A 139 43.03 -60.25 9.01
CA SER A 139 42.69 -58.98 9.68
C SER A 139 43.72 -57.86 9.41
N ILE A 140 44.89 -58.25 8.90
CA ILE A 140 45.96 -57.35 8.46
C ILE A 140 46.16 -57.68 6.98
N PRO A 141 46.05 -56.69 6.07
CA PRO A 141 46.20 -56.94 4.64
C PRO A 141 47.55 -57.60 4.34
N PRO A 142 47.58 -58.73 3.60
CA PRO A 142 48.82 -59.27 3.07
C PRO A 142 49.53 -58.24 2.19
N THR A 143 50.86 -58.25 2.17
CA THR A 143 51.60 -57.42 1.20
C THR A 143 51.35 -57.91 -0.22
N ILE A 144 51.00 -56.99 -1.13
CA ILE A 144 50.76 -57.24 -2.55
C ILE A 144 51.53 -56.20 -3.39
N SER A 145 51.50 -56.35 -4.69
CA SER A 145 52.10 -55.43 -5.67
C SER A 145 51.07 -54.91 -6.67
N GLU A 146 51.47 -53.90 -7.47
CA GLU A 146 50.66 -53.31 -8.53
C GLU A 146 50.08 -54.36 -9.49
N THR A 147 50.83 -55.41 -9.78
CA THR A 147 50.48 -56.44 -10.76
C THR A 147 49.82 -57.67 -10.13
N THR A 148 49.54 -57.67 -8.82
CA THR A 148 48.93 -58.83 -8.14
C THR A 148 47.52 -59.09 -8.67
N PHE A 149 46.72 -58.04 -8.84
CA PHE A 149 45.39 -58.04 -9.43
C PHE A 149 45.36 -57.12 -10.65
N GLU A 150 44.65 -57.53 -11.70
CA GLU A 150 44.38 -56.68 -12.87
C GLU A 150 43.08 -55.89 -12.73
N ASP A 151 42.04 -56.52 -12.19
CA ASP A 151 40.74 -55.90 -11.91
C ASP A 151 40.55 -55.60 -10.42
N TYR A 152 40.31 -54.33 -10.10
CA TYR A 152 39.99 -53.83 -8.75
C TYR A 152 38.50 -53.46 -8.57
N THR A 153 37.65 -53.81 -9.54
CA THR A 153 36.19 -53.63 -9.46
C THR A 153 35.48 -54.84 -8.84
N THR A 154 36.17 -55.99 -8.78
CA THR A 154 35.73 -57.19 -8.06
C THR A 154 35.42 -56.91 -6.58
N LYS A 155 34.36 -57.53 -6.06
CA LYS A 155 33.94 -57.35 -4.66
C LYS A 155 34.97 -57.96 -3.71
N LEU A 156 35.51 -57.14 -2.81
CA LEU A 156 36.47 -57.57 -1.79
C LEU A 156 35.79 -57.63 -0.42
N TYR A 157 35.68 -58.83 0.15
CA TYR A 157 35.18 -59.05 1.50
C TYR A 157 36.34 -59.20 2.47
N VAL A 158 36.33 -58.41 3.54
CA VAL A 158 37.35 -58.41 4.59
C VAL A 158 36.73 -58.60 5.97
N PRO A 159 37.50 -59.01 7.01
CA PRO A 159 36.92 -59.24 8.32
C PRO A 159 36.38 -57.94 8.92
N ILE A 160 35.27 -58.03 9.66
CA ILE A 160 34.65 -56.89 10.36
C ILE A 160 35.71 -56.12 11.15
N GLY A 161 35.76 -54.80 10.93
CA GLY A 161 36.74 -53.90 11.57
C GLY A 161 38.11 -53.81 10.85
N SER A 162 38.28 -54.49 9.72
CA SER A 162 39.54 -54.45 8.95
C SER A 162 39.50 -53.49 7.76
N LYS A 163 38.32 -52.96 7.37
CA LYS A 163 38.15 -52.09 6.19
C LYS A 163 39.16 -50.94 6.14
N THR A 164 39.35 -50.20 7.23
CA THR A 164 40.31 -49.09 7.28
C THR A 164 41.74 -49.53 6.94
N ARG A 165 42.20 -50.67 7.47
CA ARG A 165 43.54 -51.17 7.16
C ARG A 165 43.69 -51.55 5.70
N TYR A 166 42.67 -52.17 5.10
CA TYR A 166 42.67 -52.50 3.67
C TYR A 166 42.64 -51.24 2.80
N HIS A 167 41.87 -50.23 3.19
CA HIS A 167 41.82 -48.95 2.48
C HIS A 167 43.13 -48.15 2.58
N GLU A 168 43.93 -48.36 3.63
CA GLU A 168 45.24 -47.70 3.83
C GLU A 168 46.42 -48.52 3.28
N ALA A 169 46.23 -49.79 2.95
CA ALA A 169 47.30 -50.66 2.48
C ALA A 169 47.55 -50.49 0.99
N ASP A 170 48.83 -50.51 0.60
CA ASP A 170 49.28 -50.36 -0.78
C ASP A 170 48.55 -51.35 -1.70
N TYR A 171 47.99 -50.80 -2.78
CA TYR A 171 47.22 -51.47 -3.83
C TYR A 171 45.88 -52.08 -3.39
N TRP A 172 45.72 -52.52 -2.13
CA TRP A 172 44.40 -52.90 -1.59
C TRP A 172 43.42 -51.72 -1.62
N SER A 173 43.93 -50.50 -1.46
CA SER A 173 43.17 -49.25 -1.59
C SER A 173 42.53 -49.04 -2.97
N ASN A 174 42.97 -49.78 -4.00
CA ASN A 174 42.41 -49.67 -5.34
C ASN A 174 41.04 -50.37 -5.46
N PHE A 175 40.72 -51.32 -4.57
CA PHE A 175 39.41 -51.97 -4.56
C PHE A 175 38.30 -50.98 -4.20
N THR A 176 37.35 -50.81 -5.11
CA THR A 176 36.26 -49.82 -4.94
C THR A 176 35.03 -50.38 -4.24
N ASP A 177 34.79 -51.70 -4.32
CA ASP A 177 33.68 -52.38 -3.64
C ASP A 177 34.22 -53.23 -2.46
N LEU A 178 34.58 -52.53 -1.38
CA LEU A 178 35.12 -53.10 -0.15
C LEU A 178 34.01 -53.35 0.88
N ARG A 179 33.82 -54.62 1.25
CA ARG A 179 32.72 -55.10 2.11
C ARG A 179 33.21 -55.81 3.37
N ASN A 180 32.40 -55.77 4.42
CA ASN A 180 32.61 -56.60 5.60
C ASN A 180 32.04 -58.01 5.34
N ASP A 181 32.87 -59.03 5.48
CA ASP A 181 32.48 -60.43 5.30
C ASP A 181 31.41 -60.84 6.31
N GLY A 182 30.27 -61.36 5.83
CA GLY A 182 29.14 -61.80 6.64
C GLY A 182 28.36 -60.70 7.36
N ALA A 183 28.60 -59.42 7.07
CA ALA A 183 27.87 -58.31 7.68
C ALA A 183 26.57 -57.99 6.90
N SER A 184 25.49 -57.74 7.63
CA SER A 184 24.22 -57.26 7.10
C SER A 184 23.65 -56.18 8.01
N TYR A 185 22.90 -55.24 7.44
CA TYR A 185 22.30 -54.12 8.18
C TYR A 185 20.85 -53.90 7.75
N THR A 186 20.05 -53.36 8.67
CA THR A 186 18.65 -53.06 8.42
C THR A 186 18.47 -51.59 8.00
N ILE A 187 17.75 -51.39 6.89
CA ILE A 187 17.17 -50.10 6.53
C ILE A 187 15.71 -50.09 7.02
N VAL A 188 15.41 -49.23 7.98
CA VAL A 188 14.05 -48.99 8.48
C VAL A 188 13.50 -47.72 7.85
N LEU A 189 12.39 -47.83 7.11
CA LEU A 189 11.69 -46.69 6.53
C LEU A 189 10.34 -46.47 7.23
N SER A 190 10.00 -45.23 7.48
CA SER A 190 8.72 -44.85 8.07
C SER A 190 8.14 -43.58 7.42
N THR A 191 6.85 -43.35 7.64
CA THR A 191 6.13 -42.15 7.18
C THR A 191 4.82 -42.00 7.96
N ASP A 192 4.22 -40.81 7.90
CA ASP A 192 2.79 -40.64 8.11
C ASP A 192 2.01 -41.34 6.98
N ILE A 193 1.26 -42.39 7.33
CA ILE A 193 0.53 -43.22 6.37
C ILE A 193 -0.67 -42.49 5.76
N GLU A 194 -1.16 -41.42 6.39
CA GLU A 194 -2.24 -40.60 5.84
C GLU A 194 -1.74 -39.70 4.69
N LYS A 195 -0.43 -39.42 4.64
CA LYS A 195 0.19 -38.52 3.64
C LYS A 195 0.92 -39.25 2.52
N GLY A 196 1.33 -40.50 2.73
CA GLY A 196 2.05 -41.27 1.71
C GLY A 196 2.46 -42.67 2.16
N SER A 197 3.33 -43.29 1.38
CA SER A 197 3.93 -44.60 1.66
C SER A 197 5.42 -44.61 1.33
N VAL A 198 6.18 -45.56 1.88
CA VAL A 198 7.61 -45.74 1.60
C VAL A 198 7.92 -47.16 1.15
N SER A 199 8.97 -47.35 0.36
CA SER A 199 9.45 -48.67 -0.09
C SER A 199 10.97 -48.72 -0.18
N GLY A 200 11.53 -49.93 -0.12
CA GLY A 200 13.00 -50.17 -0.14
C GLY A 200 13.66 -50.35 1.23
N GLY A 201 12.87 -50.53 2.30
CA GLY A 201 13.39 -50.96 3.61
C GLY A 201 13.54 -52.48 3.68
N GLY A 202 14.44 -52.97 4.53
CA GLY A 202 14.77 -54.39 4.62
C GLY A 202 16.13 -54.68 5.23
N LEU A 203 16.54 -55.94 5.23
CA LEU A 203 17.87 -56.41 5.61
C LEU A 203 18.72 -56.58 4.35
N TYR A 204 19.91 -55.99 4.33
CA TYR A 204 20.79 -55.93 3.16
C TYR A 204 22.23 -56.25 3.54
N GLU A 205 23.02 -56.74 2.58
CA GLU A 205 24.45 -57.00 2.79
C GLU A 205 25.26 -55.69 2.85
N ASP A 206 26.38 -55.71 3.56
CA ASP A 206 27.33 -54.60 3.58
C ASP A 206 27.78 -54.24 2.15
N GLY A 207 27.74 -52.94 1.81
CA GLY A 207 28.05 -52.40 0.48
C GLY A 207 26.93 -52.55 -0.56
N GLU A 208 25.78 -53.14 -0.23
CA GLU A 208 24.66 -53.23 -1.18
C GLU A 208 24.09 -51.85 -1.52
N ILE A 209 23.72 -51.62 -2.78
CA ILE A 209 23.11 -50.37 -3.22
C ILE A 209 21.60 -50.58 -3.37
N VAL A 210 20.84 -49.97 -2.45
CA VAL A 210 19.39 -50.10 -2.37
C VAL A 210 18.72 -48.83 -2.89
N ARG A 211 17.62 -48.98 -3.63
CA ARG A 211 16.76 -47.85 -4.02
C ARG A 211 15.60 -47.74 -3.04
N ILE A 212 15.51 -46.61 -2.36
CA ILE A 212 14.36 -46.28 -1.52
C ILE A 212 13.49 -45.23 -2.21
N SER A 213 12.19 -45.28 -1.95
CA SER A 213 11.24 -44.32 -2.51
C SER A 213 10.14 -43.98 -1.52
N ALA A 214 9.63 -42.77 -1.67
CA ALA A 214 8.47 -42.24 -1.00
C ALA A 214 7.39 -41.93 -2.04
N THR A 215 6.17 -42.38 -1.85
CA THR A 215 5.04 -42.15 -2.76
C THR A 215 4.00 -41.30 -2.04
N PRO A 216 3.80 -40.04 -2.42
CA PRO A 216 2.78 -39.19 -1.81
C PRO A 216 1.38 -39.69 -2.18
N LYS A 217 0.44 -39.56 -1.23
CA LYS A 217 -1.00 -39.65 -1.51
C LYS A 217 -1.48 -38.36 -2.21
N VAL A 218 -2.65 -38.43 -2.84
CA VAL A 218 -3.31 -37.26 -3.45
C VAL A 218 -3.44 -36.13 -2.43
N GLY A 219 -3.08 -34.92 -2.83
CA GLY A 219 -3.08 -33.73 -1.95
C GLY A 219 -1.76 -33.50 -1.20
N TYR A 220 -0.73 -34.32 -1.43
CA TYR A 220 0.58 -34.17 -0.82
C TYR A 220 1.71 -34.25 -1.84
N LEU A 221 2.86 -33.68 -1.48
CA LEU A 221 4.14 -33.83 -2.17
C LEU A 221 5.18 -34.38 -1.20
N PHE A 222 6.11 -35.17 -1.72
CA PHE A 222 7.30 -35.55 -0.96
C PHE A 222 8.14 -34.29 -0.73
N ALA A 223 8.42 -33.98 0.54
CA ALA A 223 9.24 -32.84 0.90
C ALA A 223 10.72 -33.23 1.02
N ARG A 224 11.01 -34.23 1.86
CA ARG A 224 12.37 -34.70 2.16
C ARG A 224 12.36 -35.96 3.00
N TRP A 225 13.52 -36.58 3.14
CA TRP A 225 13.79 -37.59 4.15
C TRP A 225 14.26 -36.92 5.46
N SER A 226 14.20 -37.64 6.58
CA SER A 226 14.57 -37.14 7.91
C SER A 226 16.04 -36.74 8.07
N ASP A 227 16.92 -37.15 7.14
CA ASP A 227 18.31 -36.71 7.06
C ASP A 227 18.48 -35.41 6.23
N GLY A 228 17.38 -34.81 5.78
CA GLY A 228 17.34 -33.57 5.00
C GLY A 228 17.46 -33.76 3.48
N ASN A 229 17.67 -34.98 2.99
CA ASN A 229 17.80 -35.25 1.56
C ASN A 229 16.45 -35.15 0.82
N THR A 230 16.42 -34.45 -0.31
CA THR A 230 15.20 -34.19 -1.11
C THR A 230 15.09 -35.08 -2.36
N GLU A 231 16.03 -35.99 -2.59
CA GLU A 231 16.00 -36.91 -3.74
C GLU A 231 14.97 -38.02 -3.49
N ASN A 232 14.12 -38.27 -4.49
CA ASN A 232 13.13 -39.33 -4.44
C ASN A 232 12.74 -39.79 -5.86
N PRO A 233 12.94 -41.07 -6.21
CA PRO A 233 13.59 -42.12 -5.42
C PRO A 233 15.10 -41.87 -5.25
N ARG A 234 15.70 -42.32 -4.14
CA ARG A 234 17.14 -42.17 -3.86
C ARG A 234 17.87 -43.50 -3.69
N LYS A 235 19.16 -43.53 -4.01
CA LYS A 235 20.05 -44.69 -3.81
C LYS A 235 20.79 -44.58 -2.47
N ILE A 236 20.96 -45.70 -1.79
CA ILE A 236 21.71 -45.81 -0.53
C ILE A 236 22.69 -46.97 -0.61
N THR A 237 23.95 -46.72 -0.29
CA THR A 237 24.94 -47.76 -0.02
C THR A 237 24.80 -48.20 1.45
N VAL A 238 24.58 -49.48 1.69
CA VAL A 238 24.31 -50.02 3.03
C VAL A 238 25.63 -50.31 3.74
N GLU A 239 26.02 -49.46 4.69
CA GLU A 239 27.27 -49.61 5.44
C GLU A 239 27.06 -49.70 6.95
N SER A 240 25.83 -49.43 7.41
CA SER A 240 25.43 -49.49 8.81
C SER A 240 23.89 -49.52 8.91
N GLU A 241 23.39 -49.76 10.12
CA GLU A 241 21.96 -49.62 10.43
C GLU A 241 21.47 -48.20 10.12
N LEU A 242 20.37 -48.08 9.37
CA LEU A 242 19.84 -46.79 8.93
C LEU A 242 18.33 -46.70 9.15
N SER A 243 17.88 -45.60 9.76
CA SER A 243 16.46 -45.31 9.94
C SER A 243 16.11 -43.97 9.30
N LEU A 244 15.15 -43.98 8.38
CA LEU A 244 14.70 -42.77 7.68
C LEU A 244 13.18 -42.63 7.75
N THR A 245 12.73 -41.39 7.89
CA THR A 245 11.32 -41.02 7.78
C THR A 245 11.12 -40.18 6.53
N ALA A 246 10.14 -40.53 5.68
CA ALA A 246 9.71 -39.65 4.60
C ALA A 246 8.76 -38.58 5.14
N GLU A 247 9.05 -37.32 4.84
CA GLU A 247 8.22 -36.18 5.18
C GLU A 247 7.47 -35.70 3.94
N PHE A 248 6.18 -35.40 4.15
CA PHE A 248 5.27 -34.95 3.11
C PHE A 248 4.66 -33.61 3.48
N THR A 249 4.52 -32.73 2.49
CA THR A 249 3.89 -31.40 2.62
C THR A 249 2.58 -31.37 1.83
N ALA A 250 1.60 -30.60 2.28
CA ALA A 250 0.32 -30.47 1.60
C ALA A 250 0.50 -29.75 0.25
N VAL A 251 -0.38 -30.06 -0.70
CA VAL A 251 -0.53 -29.30 -1.95
C VAL A 251 -1.65 -28.29 -1.77
N CYS A 252 -1.35 -27.04 -2.08
CA CYS A 252 -2.28 -25.92 -2.10
C CYS A 252 -2.47 -25.41 -3.53
N ARG A 253 -3.70 -25.08 -3.88
CA ARG A 253 -4.08 -24.53 -5.19
C ARG A 253 -4.14 -23.01 -5.12
N LEU A 254 -3.31 -22.36 -5.91
CA LEU A 254 -3.37 -20.92 -6.12
C LEU A 254 -4.01 -20.63 -7.48
N SER A 255 -5.15 -19.92 -7.47
CA SER A 255 -5.86 -19.47 -8.66
C SER A 255 -5.72 -17.96 -8.79
N VAL A 256 -4.90 -17.51 -9.75
CA VAL A 256 -4.73 -16.10 -10.08
C VAL A 256 -5.56 -15.78 -11.33
N LEU A 257 -6.48 -14.83 -11.20
CA LEU A 257 -7.45 -14.45 -12.21
C LEU A 257 -7.29 -12.98 -12.60
N SER A 258 -7.79 -12.63 -13.79
CA SER A 258 -8.05 -11.23 -14.18
C SER A 258 -9.53 -10.94 -14.03
N ASN A 259 -9.92 -9.74 -13.59
CA ASN A 259 -11.31 -9.30 -13.60
C ASN A 259 -11.88 -9.32 -15.04
N ASP A 260 -11.03 -9.00 -16.01
CA ASP A 260 -11.32 -9.14 -17.44
C ASP A 260 -10.03 -9.53 -18.20
N ALA A 261 -10.08 -10.66 -18.91
CA ALA A 261 -8.94 -11.17 -19.67
C ALA A 261 -8.58 -10.30 -20.89
N THR A 262 -9.46 -9.41 -21.35
CA THR A 262 -9.13 -8.45 -22.42
C THR A 262 -8.37 -7.23 -21.91
N MET A 263 -8.44 -6.94 -20.60
CA MET A 263 -7.80 -5.75 -20.00
C MET A 263 -6.37 -6.02 -19.50
N GLY A 264 -6.06 -7.28 -19.19
CA GLY A 264 -4.73 -7.64 -18.72
C GLY A 264 -4.55 -9.14 -18.56
N THR A 265 -3.30 -9.54 -18.33
CA THR A 265 -2.92 -10.93 -18.12
C THR A 265 -2.30 -11.12 -16.74
N VAL A 266 -2.49 -12.28 -16.15
CA VAL A 266 -1.94 -12.63 -14.83
C VAL A 266 -1.04 -13.86 -14.90
N LYS A 267 -0.08 -13.94 -13.98
CA LYS A 267 0.77 -15.12 -13.76
C LYS A 267 0.84 -15.46 -12.28
N GLY A 268 1.03 -16.75 -11.99
CA GLY A 268 1.17 -17.26 -10.62
C GLY A 268 0.21 -18.40 -10.26
N SER A 269 -0.72 -18.76 -11.14
CA SER A 269 -1.63 -19.90 -10.88
C SER A 269 -0.90 -21.24 -10.94
N GLY A 270 -1.25 -22.16 -10.06
CA GLY A 270 -0.66 -23.49 -10.01
C GLY A 270 -0.96 -24.28 -8.74
N GLU A 271 -0.42 -25.49 -8.69
CA GLU A 271 -0.39 -26.33 -7.48
C GLU A 271 1.00 -26.20 -6.85
N TYR A 272 1.03 -25.79 -5.58
CA TYR A 272 2.26 -25.49 -4.85
C TYR A 272 2.31 -26.25 -3.53
N ALA A 273 3.50 -26.53 -3.04
CA ALA A 273 3.66 -27.04 -1.69
C ALA A 273 3.31 -25.97 -0.65
N GLU A 274 2.77 -26.41 0.48
CA GLU A 274 2.87 -25.78 1.81
C GLU A 274 4.00 -24.75 1.93
N SER A 275 3.72 -23.46 2.10
CA SER A 275 4.71 -22.39 2.35
C SER A 275 5.61 -22.01 1.16
N THR A 276 5.26 -22.40 -0.08
CA THR A 276 5.98 -21.95 -1.28
C THR A 276 5.76 -20.45 -1.51
N ILE A 277 6.82 -19.71 -1.80
CA ILE A 277 6.74 -18.31 -2.23
C ILE A 277 6.55 -18.26 -3.74
N VAL A 278 5.44 -17.70 -4.20
CA VAL A 278 5.12 -17.48 -5.61
C VAL A 278 5.13 -15.98 -5.88
N ILE A 279 5.75 -15.56 -6.98
CA ILE A 279 5.73 -14.17 -7.43
C ILE A 279 4.62 -14.02 -8.47
N LEU A 280 3.56 -13.31 -8.08
CA LEU A 280 2.42 -13.01 -8.94
C LEU A 280 2.76 -11.78 -9.79
N SER A 281 2.24 -11.74 -11.00
CA SER A 281 2.34 -10.55 -11.85
C SER A 281 1.03 -10.30 -12.56
N ALA A 282 0.61 -9.04 -12.59
CA ALA A 282 -0.51 -8.53 -13.37
C ALA A 282 0.05 -7.59 -14.45
N LEU A 283 -0.02 -7.98 -15.72
CA LEU A 283 0.45 -7.18 -16.84
C LEU A 283 -0.76 -6.58 -17.57
N PRO A 284 -0.99 -5.25 -17.48
CA PRO A 284 -2.07 -4.61 -18.22
C PRO A 284 -1.82 -4.67 -19.73
N ASN A 285 -2.90 -4.80 -20.50
CA ASN A 285 -2.87 -4.60 -21.94
C ASN A 285 -2.87 -3.10 -22.26
N GLU A 286 -2.59 -2.75 -23.52
CA GLU A 286 -2.63 -1.36 -24.00
C GLU A 286 -3.99 -0.71 -23.73
N GLY A 287 -3.99 0.52 -23.19
CA GLY A 287 -5.22 1.23 -22.80
C GLY A 287 -5.78 0.84 -21.42
N PHE A 288 -5.06 0.05 -20.63
CA PHE A 288 -5.47 -0.34 -19.29
C PHE A 288 -4.34 -0.17 -18.28
N GLN A 289 -4.69 -0.16 -17.00
CA GLN A 289 -3.72 -0.23 -15.91
C GLN A 289 -4.14 -1.24 -14.84
N PHE A 290 -3.16 -1.83 -14.17
CA PHE A 290 -3.40 -2.60 -12.96
C PHE A 290 -3.73 -1.66 -11.81
N ALA A 291 -4.91 -1.82 -11.20
CA ALA A 291 -5.34 -1.02 -10.07
C ALA A 291 -4.91 -1.66 -8.74
N ARG A 292 -5.30 -2.93 -8.52
CA ARG A 292 -5.04 -3.67 -7.28
C ARG A 292 -5.43 -5.15 -7.41
N TRP A 293 -5.08 -5.93 -6.41
CA TRP A 293 -5.66 -7.24 -6.15
C TRP A 293 -6.97 -7.11 -5.36
N ASN A 294 -7.86 -8.11 -5.43
CA ASN A 294 -9.14 -8.16 -4.73
C ASN A 294 -9.04 -8.12 -3.19
N ASP A 295 -7.87 -8.43 -2.62
CA ASP A 295 -7.56 -8.27 -1.20
C ASP A 295 -7.05 -6.86 -0.82
N GLY A 296 -7.03 -5.93 -1.79
CA GLY A 296 -6.65 -4.54 -1.61
C GLY A 296 -5.17 -4.23 -1.84
N SER A 297 -4.31 -5.22 -2.09
CA SER A 297 -2.89 -4.96 -2.37
C SER A 297 -2.68 -4.28 -3.72
N THR A 298 -1.82 -3.26 -3.77
CA THR A 298 -1.39 -2.57 -5.00
C THR A 298 0.01 -2.98 -5.47
N GLU A 299 0.65 -3.94 -4.79
CA GLU A 299 1.99 -4.42 -5.15
C GLU A 299 1.96 -5.25 -6.44
N ASN A 300 2.88 -4.97 -7.37
CA ASN A 300 3.01 -5.70 -8.63
C ASN A 300 4.42 -5.50 -9.23
N PRO A 301 5.23 -6.55 -9.46
CA PRO A 301 5.01 -7.96 -9.09
C PRO A 301 4.86 -8.17 -7.59
N ARG A 302 4.04 -9.15 -7.18
CA ARG A 302 3.66 -9.40 -5.79
C ARG A 302 4.18 -10.75 -5.29
N PRO A 303 5.08 -10.81 -4.30
CA PRO A 303 5.39 -12.06 -3.62
C PRO A 303 4.23 -12.49 -2.71
N MET A 304 3.89 -13.78 -2.74
CA MET A 304 2.87 -14.39 -1.88
C MET A 304 3.38 -15.75 -1.38
N THR A 305 3.17 -16.03 -0.10
CA THR A 305 3.40 -17.37 0.46
C THR A 305 2.09 -18.15 0.39
N VAL A 306 2.09 -19.30 -0.28
CA VAL A 306 0.91 -20.16 -0.40
C VAL A 306 0.79 -21.01 0.86
N MET A 307 -0.25 -20.76 1.65
CA MET A 307 -0.53 -21.49 2.90
C MET A 307 -1.74 -22.41 2.79
N ASP A 308 -2.68 -22.07 1.92
CA ASP A 308 -3.92 -22.79 1.67
C ASP A 308 -4.39 -22.55 0.23
N ASP A 309 -5.51 -23.19 -0.13
CA ASP A 309 -6.16 -22.94 -1.41
C ASP A 309 -6.65 -21.49 -1.46
N THR A 310 -6.05 -20.69 -2.34
CA THR A 310 -6.28 -19.24 -2.44
C THR A 310 -6.70 -18.87 -3.86
N GLU A 311 -7.69 -17.97 -3.96
CA GLU A 311 -8.06 -17.32 -5.21
C GLU A 311 -7.81 -15.81 -5.11
N LEU A 312 -7.06 -15.26 -6.05
CA LEU A 312 -6.78 -13.83 -6.17
C LEU A 312 -7.15 -13.33 -7.55
N THR A 313 -7.79 -12.17 -7.60
CA THR A 313 -8.16 -11.51 -8.86
C THR A 313 -7.44 -10.18 -8.98
N ALA A 314 -6.71 -9.97 -10.08
CA ALA A 314 -6.17 -8.68 -10.46
C ALA A 314 -7.29 -7.82 -11.06
N GLU A 315 -7.46 -6.62 -10.53
CA GLU A 315 -8.37 -5.60 -11.04
C GLU A 315 -7.61 -4.70 -12.01
N PHE A 316 -8.01 -4.72 -13.29
CA PHE A 316 -7.57 -3.78 -14.30
C PHE A 316 -8.67 -2.74 -14.57
N LEU A 317 -8.26 -1.49 -14.77
CA LEU A 317 -9.14 -0.38 -15.12
C LEU A 317 -8.73 0.21 -16.48
N PRO A 318 -9.68 0.69 -17.30
CA PRO A 318 -9.37 1.46 -18.49
C PRO A 318 -8.56 2.71 -18.17
N LEU A 319 -7.65 3.07 -19.08
CA LEU A 319 -6.99 4.38 -19.12
C LEU A 319 -7.77 5.30 -20.04
N HIS A 320 -7.98 6.53 -19.59
CA HIS A 320 -8.61 7.59 -20.35
C HIS A 320 -7.72 8.83 -20.32
N SER A 321 -7.71 9.53 -21.45
CA SER A 321 -6.95 10.75 -21.67
C SER A 321 -7.69 11.97 -21.10
N LEU A 322 -6.99 12.82 -20.35
CA LEU A 322 -7.46 14.13 -19.92
C LEU A 322 -6.56 15.18 -20.55
N SER A 323 -7.09 15.93 -21.50
CA SER A 323 -6.39 17.01 -22.20
C SER A 323 -6.87 18.35 -21.69
N VAL A 324 -5.98 19.09 -21.02
CA VAL A 324 -6.26 20.42 -20.47
C VAL A 324 -5.40 21.44 -21.18
N ALA A 325 -6.03 22.49 -21.71
CA ALA A 325 -5.37 23.58 -22.42
C ALA A 325 -5.83 24.96 -21.93
N ALA A 326 -4.98 25.97 -22.05
CA ALA A 326 -5.43 27.36 -22.03
C ALA A 326 -6.00 27.73 -23.40
N ASP A 327 -6.99 28.61 -23.44
CA ASP A 327 -7.52 29.20 -24.69
C ASP A 327 -6.42 29.84 -25.55
N ASN A 328 -5.41 30.41 -24.89
CA ASN A 328 -4.20 30.92 -25.47
C ASN A 328 -3.03 30.76 -24.48
N THR A 329 -1.89 30.24 -24.94
CA THR A 329 -0.73 30.00 -24.07
C THR A 329 -0.10 31.28 -23.51
N THR A 330 -0.45 32.46 -24.04
CA THR A 330 0.03 33.74 -23.50
C THR A 330 -0.84 34.30 -22.38
N THR A 331 -2.07 33.82 -22.20
CA THR A 331 -3.06 34.37 -21.24
C THR A 331 -3.03 33.64 -19.89
N GLY A 332 -2.66 32.36 -19.87
CA GLY A 332 -2.47 31.59 -18.65
C GLY A 332 -1.84 30.23 -18.87
N ILE A 333 -1.58 29.53 -17.77
CA ILE A 333 -1.04 28.17 -17.72
C ILE A 333 -2.07 27.25 -17.06
N VAL A 334 -2.19 26.04 -17.57
CA VAL A 334 -3.04 25.00 -16.98
C VAL A 334 -2.24 23.77 -16.58
N GLU A 335 -2.66 23.10 -15.52
CA GLU A 335 -2.09 21.84 -15.04
C GLU A 335 -3.17 20.78 -14.87
N GLY A 336 -2.79 19.51 -15.08
CA GLY A 336 -3.66 18.34 -14.87
C GLY A 336 -3.82 17.42 -16.08
N SER A 337 -3.25 17.74 -17.24
CA SER A 337 -3.28 16.84 -18.40
C SER A 337 -2.53 15.53 -18.16
N GLY A 338 -3.02 14.42 -18.72
CA GLY A 338 -2.39 13.11 -18.59
C GLY A 338 -3.30 11.94 -18.94
N GLU A 339 -2.81 10.73 -18.75
CA GLU A 339 -3.57 9.47 -18.84
C GLU A 339 -3.89 8.97 -17.44
N TYR A 340 -5.17 8.71 -17.15
CA TYR A 340 -5.63 8.35 -15.82
C TYR A 340 -6.55 7.14 -15.85
N ALA A 341 -6.59 6.36 -14.76
CA ALA A 341 -7.57 5.29 -14.63
C ALA A 341 -8.96 5.88 -14.58
N GLU A 342 -9.92 5.15 -15.14
CA GLU A 342 -11.33 5.39 -14.88
C GLU A 342 -11.62 5.54 -13.37
N GLY A 343 -12.31 6.61 -13.00
CA GLY A 343 -12.62 6.99 -11.63
C GLY A 343 -11.55 7.82 -10.91
N THR A 344 -10.40 8.10 -11.54
CA THR A 344 -9.36 8.95 -10.92
C THR A 344 -9.84 10.38 -10.78
N VAL A 345 -9.67 10.97 -9.60
CA VAL A 345 -9.94 12.40 -9.37
C VAL A 345 -8.66 13.21 -9.57
N VAL A 346 -8.64 14.07 -10.59
CA VAL A 346 -7.55 14.97 -10.92
C VAL A 346 -7.95 16.39 -10.52
N ILE A 347 -7.05 17.10 -9.84
CA ILE A 347 -7.27 18.51 -9.48
C ILE A 347 -6.60 19.38 -10.52
N LEU A 348 -7.40 20.05 -11.34
CA LEU A 348 -6.96 21.00 -12.35
C LEU A 348 -6.64 22.34 -11.73
N SER A 349 -5.65 23.03 -12.29
CA SER A 349 -5.29 24.40 -11.92
C SER A 349 -5.22 25.25 -13.18
N ALA A 350 -5.79 26.45 -13.12
CA ALA A 350 -5.68 27.47 -14.16
C ALA A 350 -5.04 28.72 -13.56
N LEU A 351 -3.76 28.95 -13.85
CA LEU A 351 -3.01 30.09 -13.34
C LEU A 351 -2.96 31.20 -14.42
N PRO A 352 -3.63 32.36 -14.22
CA PRO A 352 -3.54 33.46 -15.17
C PRO A 352 -2.14 34.06 -15.21
N ASN A 353 -1.71 34.46 -16.40
CA ASN A 353 -0.51 35.29 -16.57
C ASN A 353 -0.81 36.75 -16.16
N GLU A 354 0.25 37.55 -16.01
CA GLU A 354 0.12 38.98 -15.68
C GLU A 354 -0.80 39.71 -16.67
N GLY A 355 -1.75 40.49 -16.15
CA GLY A 355 -2.75 41.21 -16.96
C GLY A 355 -3.97 40.38 -17.37
N PHE A 356 -4.14 39.16 -16.85
CA PHE A 356 -5.29 38.31 -17.12
C PHE A 356 -5.92 37.78 -15.83
N GLN A 357 -7.17 37.32 -15.92
CA GLN A 357 -7.80 36.51 -14.89
C GLN A 357 -8.46 35.28 -15.49
N PHE A 358 -8.47 34.18 -14.73
CA PHE A 358 -9.27 33.00 -15.10
C PHE A 358 -10.76 33.36 -15.08
N ALA A 359 -11.44 33.12 -16.18
CA ALA A 359 -12.87 33.38 -16.31
C ALA A 359 -13.70 32.12 -16.03
N ARG A 360 -13.45 31.05 -16.78
CA ARG A 360 -14.18 29.78 -16.69
C ARG A 360 -13.51 28.70 -17.54
N TRP A 361 -13.94 27.46 -17.35
CA TRP A 361 -13.70 26.36 -18.28
C TRP A 361 -14.73 26.39 -19.43
N ASN A 362 -14.41 25.76 -20.56
CA ASN A 362 -15.26 25.67 -21.75
C ASN A 362 -16.65 25.04 -21.49
N ASP A 363 -16.77 24.20 -20.46
CA ASP A 363 -18.04 23.62 -20.01
C ASP A 363 -18.84 24.55 -19.07
N GLY A 364 -18.36 25.77 -18.83
CA GLY A 364 -19.01 26.80 -18.03
C GLY A 364 -18.65 26.79 -16.55
N SER A 365 -17.82 25.86 -16.06
CA SER A 365 -17.39 25.86 -14.66
C SER A 365 -16.47 27.05 -14.34
N THR A 366 -16.71 27.74 -13.22
CA THR A 366 -15.85 28.83 -12.72
C THR A 366 -14.97 28.39 -11.54
N GLU A 367 -14.96 27.11 -11.19
CA GLU A 367 -14.17 26.57 -10.08
C GLU A 367 -12.67 26.50 -10.46
N ASN A 368 -11.80 26.95 -9.57
CA ASN A 368 -10.34 26.90 -9.73
C ASN A 368 -9.64 27.02 -8.35
N PRO A 369 -8.84 26.03 -7.90
CA PRO A 369 -8.57 24.74 -8.55
C PRO A 369 -9.82 23.86 -8.64
N ARG A 370 -9.90 23.02 -9.68
CA ARG A 370 -11.10 22.26 -10.05
C ARG A 370 -10.89 20.73 -9.97
N PRO A 371 -11.63 19.99 -9.14
CA PRO A 371 -11.62 18.53 -9.18
C PRO A 371 -12.41 18.00 -10.40
N VAL A 372 -11.81 17.06 -11.14
CA VAL A 372 -12.44 16.35 -12.26
C VAL A 372 -12.26 14.85 -12.06
N THR A 373 -13.34 14.08 -12.15
CA THR A 373 -13.28 12.61 -12.16
C THR A 373 -13.18 12.13 -13.60
N VAL A 374 -12.09 11.45 -13.94
CA VAL A 374 -11.84 10.92 -15.28
C VAL A 374 -12.66 9.65 -15.46
N MET A 375 -13.72 9.71 -16.25
CA MET A 375 -14.56 8.54 -16.58
C MET A 375 -14.44 8.12 -18.05
N GLU A 376 -14.00 9.04 -18.90
CA GLU A 376 -13.82 8.89 -20.34
C GLU A 376 -12.80 9.93 -20.83
N ASP A 377 -12.37 9.79 -22.08
CA ASP A 377 -11.52 10.78 -22.75
C ASP A 377 -12.15 12.18 -22.70
N THR A 378 -11.47 13.13 -22.08
CA THR A 378 -12.03 14.45 -21.75
C THR A 378 -11.09 15.57 -22.20
N GLU A 379 -11.65 16.58 -22.89
CA GLU A 379 -10.93 17.80 -23.26
C GLU A 379 -11.52 19.04 -22.58
N LEU A 380 -10.70 19.77 -21.82
CA LEU A 380 -11.09 20.99 -21.12
C LEU A 380 -10.19 22.16 -21.51
N THR A 381 -10.80 23.33 -21.71
CA THR A 381 -10.07 24.56 -22.04
C THR A 381 -10.39 25.64 -21.01
N ALA A 382 -9.36 26.22 -20.39
CA ALA A 382 -9.49 27.38 -19.52
C ALA A 382 -9.53 28.67 -20.34
N GLU A 383 -10.58 29.46 -20.16
CA GLU A 383 -10.76 30.80 -20.73
C GLU A 383 -10.18 31.85 -19.78
N PHE A 384 -9.34 32.73 -20.30
CA PHE A 384 -8.72 33.83 -19.55
C PHE A 384 -9.10 35.17 -20.18
N LEU A 385 -9.63 36.08 -19.36
CA LEU A 385 -10.01 37.42 -19.82
C LEU A 385 -8.93 38.44 -19.44
N PRO A 386 -8.63 39.42 -20.31
CA PRO A 386 -7.78 40.55 -19.96
C PRO A 386 -8.30 41.30 -18.73
N LEU A 387 -7.40 41.76 -17.88
CA LEU A 387 -7.68 42.72 -16.81
C LEU A 387 -7.45 44.13 -17.32
N HIS A 388 -8.38 45.01 -16.96
CA HIS A 388 -8.35 46.43 -17.26
C HIS A 388 -8.56 47.25 -16.00
N SER A 389 -7.80 48.34 -15.92
CA SER A 389 -7.82 49.29 -14.83
C SER A 389 -8.99 50.27 -15.00
N LEU A 390 -9.80 50.42 -13.95
CA LEU A 390 -10.81 51.48 -13.84
C LEU A 390 -10.38 52.42 -12.73
N SER A 391 -10.02 53.65 -13.09
CA SER A 391 -9.63 54.70 -12.15
C SER A 391 -10.74 55.72 -12.03
N VAL A 392 -11.37 55.77 -10.85
CA VAL A 392 -12.45 56.70 -10.54
C VAL A 392 -11.93 57.71 -9.52
N THR A 393 -12.05 59.00 -9.86
CA THR A 393 -11.55 60.13 -9.06
C THR A 393 -12.63 61.17 -8.83
N ALA A 394 -12.47 62.04 -7.84
CA ALA A 394 -13.30 63.22 -7.62
C ALA A 394 -12.48 64.49 -7.95
N ASP A 395 -13.12 65.51 -8.53
CA ASP A 395 -12.46 66.77 -8.88
C ASP A 395 -12.11 67.63 -7.64
N ALA A 396 -12.81 67.42 -6.52
CA ALA A 396 -12.51 68.02 -5.23
C ALA A 396 -11.86 67.01 -4.26
N THR A 397 -10.85 67.47 -3.51
CA THR A 397 -9.98 66.63 -2.67
C THR A 397 -10.65 66.00 -1.44
N THR A 398 -11.92 66.32 -1.18
CA THR A 398 -12.66 65.83 -0.02
C THR A 398 -13.81 64.88 -0.38
N ASP A 399 -14.21 64.80 -1.65
CA ASP A 399 -15.37 63.99 -2.07
C ASP A 399 -15.00 62.52 -2.31
N ILE A 400 -15.98 61.64 -2.16
CA ILE A 400 -15.78 60.18 -2.21
C ILE A 400 -16.38 59.63 -3.50
N VAL A 401 -15.56 58.88 -4.24
CA VAL A 401 -16.00 58.06 -5.36
C VAL A 401 -15.66 56.60 -5.09
N GLU A 402 -16.56 55.71 -5.49
CA GLU A 402 -16.38 54.26 -5.39
C GLU A 402 -16.44 53.62 -6.79
N GLY A 403 -15.69 52.52 -6.96
CA GLY A 403 -15.65 51.74 -8.19
C GLY A 403 -14.28 51.60 -8.84
N SER A 404 -13.23 52.24 -8.30
CA SER A 404 -11.86 52.03 -8.80
C SER A 404 -11.35 50.61 -8.53
N GLY A 405 -10.60 50.04 -9.47
CA GLY A 405 -10.04 48.68 -9.34
C GLY A 405 -9.58 48.08 -10.67
N GLU A 406 -9.11 46.85 -10.62
CA GLU A 406 -8.81 46.01 -11.80
C GLU A 406 -9.99 45.07 -12.03
N TYR A 407 -10.51 45.03 -13.25
CA TYR A 407 -11.68 44.22 -13.60
C TYR A 407 -11.43 43.48 -14.92
N ALA A 408 -11.97 42.28 -15.08
CA ALA A 408 -11.94 41.65 -16.39
C ALA A 408 -12.72 42.45 -17.42
N GLU A 409 -12.27 42.34 -18.66
CA GLU A 409 -13.03 42.76 -19.83
C GLU A 409 -14.49 42.25 -19.78
N GLY A 410 -15.45 43.16 -19.95
CA GLY A 410 -16.88 42.90 -19.87
C GLY A 410 -17.50 43.03 -18.47
N THR A 411 -16.71 43.26 -17.41
CA THR A 411 -17.26 43.42 -16.05
C THR A 411 -18.07 44.70 -15.93
N VAL A 412 -19.29 44.62 -15.37
CA VAL A 412 -20.12 45.80 -15.06
C VAL A 412 -19.86 46.26 -13.63
N VAL A 413 -19.26 47.44 -13.49
CA VAL A 413 -18.98 48.10 -12.21
C VAL A 413 -19.99 49.23 -11.99
N ILE A 414 -20.58 49.29 -10.81
CA ILE A 414 -21.49 50.38 -10.44
C ILE A 414 -20.67 51.44 -9.71
N LEU A 415 -20.48 52.58 -10.37
CA LEU A 415 -19.82 53.75 -9.81
C LEU A 415 -20.79 54.54 -8.94
N SER A 416 -20.30 55.09 -7.84
CA SER A 416 -21.06 56.06 -7.05
C SER A 416 -20.18 57.24 -6.67
N ALA A 417 -20.75 58.43 -6.78
CA ALA A 417 -20.14 59.69 -6.37
C ALA A 417 -20.94 60.29 -5.21
N LEU A 418 -20.36 60.34 -4.02
CA LEU A 418 -21.02 60.82 -2.81
C LEU A 418 -20.58 62.27 -2.53
N PRO A 419 -21.46 63.28 -2.72
CA PRO A 419 -21.12 64.67 -2.45
C PRO A 419 -21.01 64.93 -0.95
N ASN A 420 -20.04 65.75 -0.55
CA ASN A 420 -20.02 66.32 0.80
C ASN A 420 -21.11 67.37 1.04
N GLU A 421 -21.32 67.73 2.31
CA GLU A 421 -22.29 68.74 2.73
C GLU A 421 -22.08 70.08 2.00
N GLY A 422 -23.14 70.59 1.36
CA GLY A 422 -23.11 71.84 0.58
C GLY A 422 -22.80 71.66 -0.91
N PHE A 423 -22.47 70.45 -1.36
CA PHE A 423 -22.24 70.11 -2.76
C PHE A 423 -23.30 69.14 -3.28
N GLN A 424 -23.49 69.11 -4.59
CA GLN A 424 -24.26 68.08 -5.29
C GLN A 424 -23.45 67.53 -6.46
N PHE A 425 -23.60 66.24 -6.76
CA PHE A 425 -23.01 65.63 -7.94
C PHE A 425 -23.57 66.31 -9.19
N ALA A 426 -22.69 66.85 -10.03
CA ALA A 426 -23.08 67.51 -11.26
C ALA A 426 -23.11 66.51 -12.42
N ARG A 427 -21.97 65.85 -12.69
CA ARG A 427 -21.76 64.93 -13.82
C ARG A 427 -20.41 64.22 -13.70
N TRP A 428 -20.19 63.22 -14.53
CA TRP A 428 -18.89 62.66 -14.83
C TRP A 428 -18.18 63.52 -15.92
N ASN A 429 -16.86 63.44 -16.01
CA ASN A 429 -16.02 64.15 -16.99
C ASN A 429 -16.39 63.87 -18.47
N ASP A 430 -16.99 62.72 -18.75
CA ASP A 430 -17.52 62.35 -20.06
C ASP A 430 -18.94 62.90 -20.34
N GLY A 431 -19.48 63.70 -19.42
CA GLY A 431 -20.78 64.36 -19.53
C GLY A 431 -21.98 63.53 -19.03
N ASN A 432 -21.76 62.31 -18.54
CA ASN A 432 -22.84 61.48 -17.98
C ASN A 432 -23.33 62.04 -16.63
N THR A 433 -24.65 62.06 -16.39
CA THR A 433 -25.26 62.63 -15.16
C THR A 433 -25.89 61.57 -14.25
N GLU A 434 -25.77 60.29 -14.58
CA GLU A 434 -26.27 59.19 -13.74
C GLU A 434 -25.37 58.99 -12.52
N ASN A 435 -25.99 58.80 -11.36
CA ASN A 435 -25.31 58.48 -10.11
C ASN A 435 -26.30 57.78 -9.15
N PRO A 436 -26.12 56.49 -8.81
CA PRO A 436 -25.02 55.61 -9.23
C PRO A 436 -25.05 55.29 -10.74
N ARG A 437 -23.86 55.02 -11.33
CA ARG A 437 -23.65 54.81 -12.76
C ARG A 437 -23.07 53.42 -13.06
N PRO A 438 -23.72 52.57 -13.86
CA PRO A 438 -23.11 51.35 -14.37
C PRO A 438 -22.09 51.66 -15.48
N VAL A 439 -20.90 51.06 -15.40
CA VAL A 439 -19.84 51.11 -16.43
C VAL A 439 -19.40 49.70 -16.75
N THR A 440 -19.38 49.35 -18.03
CA THR A 440 -18.80 48.08 -18.49
C THR A 440 -17.33 48.32 -18.80
N VAL A 441 -16.43 47.63 -18.10
CA VAL A 441 -14.99 47.75 -18.28
C VAL A 441 -14.60 46.96 -19.52
N MET A 442 -14.27 47.63 -20.61
CA MET A 442 -13.80 46.99 -21.86
C MET A 442 -12.34 47.32 -22.17
N GLU A 443 -11.79 48.35 -21.52
CA GLU A 443 -10.42 48.84 -21.66
C GLU A 443 -10.06 49.67 -20.42
N ASP A 444 -8.78 50.05 -20.27
CA ASP A 444 -8.33 50.94 -19.22
C ASP A 444 -9.10 52.27 -19.29
N THR A 445 -9.81 52.62 -18.22
CA THR A 445 -10.77 53.72 -18.21
C THR A 445 -10.53 54.64 -17.01
N GLU A 446 -10.44 55.94 -17.26
CA GLU A 446 -10.34 56.98 -16.23
C GLU A 446 -11.61 57.86 -16.21
N LEU A 447 -12.29 57.91 -15.07
CA LEU A 447 -13.50 58.73 -14.88
C LEU A 447 -13.33 59.65 -13.67
N THR A 448 -13.78 60.89 -13.82
CA THR A 448 -13.76 61.88 -12.74
C THR A 448 -15.19 62.37 -12.47
N ALA A 449 -15.64 62.29 -11.23
CA ALA A 449 -16.89 62.91 -10.78
C ALA A 449 -16.67 64.41 -10.54
N GLU A 450 -17.54 65.23 -11.15
CA GLU A 450 -17.58 66.68 -11.00
C GLU A 450 -18.73 67.08 -10.05
N PHE A 451 -18.46 68.02 -9.14
CA PHE A 451 -19.42 68.50 -8.13
C PHE A 451 -19.68 70.01 -8.22
N GLU A 452 -20.89 70.46 -7.85
CA GLU A 452 -21.27 71.87 -7.84
C GLU A 452 -21.91 72.31 -6.52
N THR A 453 -21.87 73.62 -6.20
CA THR A 453 -22.43 74.19 -4.96
C THR A 453 -23.95 74.10 -4.92
N GLY A 454 -24.50 73.49 -3.86
CA GLY A 454 -25.94 73.40 -3.59
C GLY A 454 -26.51 74.64 -2.89
N SER A 455 -27.83 74.87 -2.97
CA SER A 455 -28.52 76.02 -2.33
C SER A 455 -29.18 75.68 -0.98
N HIS A 456 -29.15 76.62 -0.02
CA HIS A 456 -29.74 76.47 1.32
C HIS A 456 -31.27 76.69 1.34
N ARG A 457 -31.99 75.93 2.17
CA ARG A 457 -33.47 75.90 2.27
C ARG A 457 -34.00 76.89 3.30
N LEU A 458 -34.94 77.77 2.90
CA LEU A 458 -35.80 78.56 3.80
C LEU A 458 -37.22 77.97 3.82
N SER A 459 -37.71 77.57 4.99
CA SER A 459 -39.10 77.13 5.17
C SER A 459 -39.83 78.05 6.15
N VAL A 460 -41.02 78.50 5.77
CA VAL A 460 -41.80 79.48 6.51
C VAL A 460 -43.23 78.98 6.64
N ARG A 461 -43.75 78.92 7.87
CA ARG A 461 -45.12 78.46 8.12
C ARG A 461 -45.81 79.21 9.27
N SER A 462 -47.14 79.15 9.30
CA SER A 462 -47.90 79.58 10.48
C SER A 462 -47.80 78.51 11.58
N GLY A 463 -47.67 78.95 12.84
CA GLY A 463 -47.73 78.04 13.99
C GLY A 463 -49.15 77.49 14.23
N ASN A 464 -50.18 78.13 13.70
CA ASN A 464 -51.57 77.67 13.68
C ASN A 464 -52.33 78.38 12.55
N GLU A 465 -52.73 77.63 11.51
CA GLU A 465 -53.37 78.16 10.30
C GLU A 465 -54.75 78.77 10.56
N ASP A 466 -55.45 78.34 11.62
CA ASP A 466 -56.75 78.90 12.02
C ASP A 466 -56.60 80.32 12.58
N MET A 467 -55.43 80.67 13.12
CA MET A 467 -55.17 81.94 13.82
C MET A 467 -54.53 83.00 12.91
N GLY A 468 -53.88 82.58 11.83
CA GLY A 468 -53.25 83.46 10.86
C GLY A 468 -52.40 82.68 9.87
N ASN A 469 -51.98 83.34 8.80
CA ASN A 469 -51.12 82.75 7.77
C ASN A 469 -49.84 83.56 7.59
N VAL A 470 -48.89 82.96 6.86
CA VAL A 470 -47.66 83.62 6.46
C VAL A 470 -47.58 83.63 4.95
N THR A 471 -47.23 84.79 4.39
CA THR A 471 -47.07 84.97 2.94
C THR A 471 -45.60 84.91 2.53
N ALA A 472 -45.35 84.77 1.22
CA ALA A 472 -44.01 84.66 0.64
C ALA A 472 -43.08 85.87 0.91
N LEU A 473 -43.61 86.98 1.42
CA LEU A 473 -42.85 88.17 1.80
C LEU A 473 -42.47 88.19 3.30
N LEU A 474 -42.52 87.04 3.99
CA LEU A 474 -42.32 86.93 5.44
C LEU A 474 -43.23 87.90 6.23
N THR A 475 -44.50 87.98 5.79
CA THR A 475 -45.54 88.77 6.47
C THR A 475 -46.52 87.83 7.14
N ALA A 476 -46.65 87.95 8.46
CA ALA A 476 -47.59 87.21 9.27
C ALA A 476 -48.94 87.97 9.34
N THR A 477 -49.99 87.42 8.73
CA THR A 477 -51.29 88.09 8.63
C THR A 477 -52.28 87.41 9.59
N PRO A 478 -52.73 88.07 10.68
CA PRO A 478 -53.65 87.45 11.63
C PRO A 478 -55.08 87.34 11.06
N ASN A 479 -55.75 86.22 11.35
CA ASN A 479 -57.17 86.05 11.04
C ASN A 479 -58.04 86.91 11.99
N THR A 480 -59.30 87.16 11.62
CA THR A 480 -60.21 88.01 12.41
C THR A 480 -60.36 87.50 13.85
N GLY A 481 -60.09 88.38 14.83
CA GLY A 481 -60.10 88.01 16.25
C GLY A 481 -58.74 87.65 16.84
N TYR A 482 -57.68 87.63 16.03
CA TYR A 482 -56.31 87.30 16.45
C TYR A 482 -55.32 88.45 16.16
N GLN A 483 -54.12 88.37 16.74
CA GLN A 483 -52.98 89.26 16.47
C GLN A 483 -51.67 88.46 16.39
N PHE A 484 -50.72 88.94 15.57
CA PHE A 484 -49.38 88.39 15.48
C PHE A 484 -48.55 88.85 16.68
N ILE A 485 -47.71 87.96 17.23
CA ILE A 485 -46.83 88.28 18.35
C ILE A 485 -45.37 88.40 17.89
N HIS A 486 -44.80 87.27 17.45
CA HIS A 486 -43.39 87.15 17.06
C HIS A 486 -43.17 85.89 16.20
N TRP A 487 -42.00 85.79 15.59
CA TRP A 487 -41.47 84.57 14.96
C TRP A 487 -40.85 83.64 16.02
N ASN A 488 -40.66 82.35 15.74
CA ASN A 488 -40.13 81.36 16.70
C ASN A 488 -38.76 81.70 17.30
N ASP A 489 -37.97 82.53 16.63
CA ASP A 489 -36.69 83.06 17.13
C ASP A 489 -36.84 84.35 17.95
N GLY A 490 -38.06 84.82 18.18
CA GLY A 490 -38.40 85.98 19.01
C GLY A 490 -38.50 87.32 18.28
N ASP A 491 -38.25 87.36 16.97
CA ASP A 491 -38.36 88.61 16.17
C ASP A 491 -39.82 89.06 16.05
N ILE A 492 -40.10 90.35 16.27
CA ILE A 492 -41.45 90.93 16.25
C ILE A 492 -41.76 91.69 14.95
N SER A 493 -40.80 91.76 14.01
CA SER A 493 -40.93 92.53 12.76
C SER A 493 -41.93 91.88 11.80
N ASN A 494 -42.81 92.67 11.21
CA ASN A 494 -43.84 92.19 10.29
C ASN A 494 -44.29 93.30 9.30
N PRO A 495 -43.92 93.24 7.99
CA PRO A 495 -43.13 92.19 7.33
C PRO A 495 -41.69 92.05 7.87
N ARG A 496 -41.10 90.86 7.75
CA ARG A 496 -39.72 90.56 8.19
C ARG A 496 -38.73 90.44 7.02
N THR A 497 -37.46 90.80 7.25
CA THR A 497 -36.34 90.55 6.34
C THR A 497 -35.28 89.70 7.04
N ILE A 498 -34.73 88.68 6.36
CA ILE A 498 -33.67 87.81 6.88
C ILE A 498 -32.64 87.48 5.78
N ALA A 499 -31.38 87.30 6.17
CA ALA A 499 -30.32 86.78 5.30
C ALA A 499 -30.20 85.26 5.47
N ILE A 500 -30.16 84.50 4.37
CA ILE A 500 -30.08 83.03 4.40
C ILE A 500 -28.61 82.62 4.23
N SER A 501 -27.96 82.22 5.31
CA SER A 501 -26.59 81.68 5.30
C SER A 501 -26.52 80.20 5.69
N GLU A 502 -27.67 79.60 6.02
CA GLU A 502 -27.86 78.19 6.40
C GLU A 502 -29.33 77.80 6.16
N ASN A 503 -29.70 76.55 6.44
CA ASN A 503 -31.11 76.14 6.37
C ASN A 503 -31.90 76.78 7.53
N ILE A 504 -32.95 77.55 7.24
CA ILE A 504 -33.73 78.30 8.24
C ILE A 504 -35.21 77.88 8.23
N ASP A 505 -35.77 77.58 9.41
CA ASP A 505 -37.20 77.30 9.64
C ASP A 505 -37.86 78.40 10.48
N LEU A 506 -38.69 79.24 9.85
CA LEU A 506 -39.42 80.33 10.51
C LEU A 506 -40.89 79.99 10.75
N ILE A 507 -41.35 80.20 11.98
CA ILE A 507 -42.75 79.95 12.37
C ILE A 507 -43.35 81.21 12.99
N ALA A 508 -44.41 81.75 12.38
CA ALA A 508 -45.14 82.89 12.95
C ALA A 508 -46.07 82.44 14.10
N LYS A 509 -46.07 83.17 15.21
CA LYS A 509 -46.96 82.93 16.36
C LYS A 509 -48.06 84.00 16.45
N PHE A 510 -49.29 83.55 16.68
CA PHE A 510 -50.49 84.36 16.79
C PHE A 510 -51.23 84.08 18.11
N GLU A 511 -52.02 85.02 18.60
CA GLU A 511 -52.91 84.87 19.77
C GLU A 511 -54.26 85.56 19.57
N ALA A 512 -55.29 85.15 20.33
CA ALA A 512 -56.61 85.79 20.29
C ALA A 512 -56.57 87.18 20.93
N LYS A 513 -57.20 88.18 20.30
CA LYS A 513 -57.33 89.54 20.84
C LYS A 513 -58.14 89.52 22.14
N ALA A 514 -57.46 89.72 23.26
CA ALA A 514 -58.08 89.69 24.59
C ALA A 514 -59.11 90.83 24.79
N THR A 515 -60.35 90.47 25.11
CA THR A 515 -61.32 91.34 25.81
C THR A 515 -61.44 90.85 27.25
N ASN A 516 -61.15 91.75 28.20
CA ASN A 516 -61.01 91.46 29.64
C ASN A 516 -62.21 90.71 30.25
N THR A 517 -61.96 89.58 30.90
CA THR A 517 -62.49 89.31 32.25
C THR A 517 -61.74 88.21 33.00
N ASP A 518 -61.40 88.51 34.25
CA ASP A 518 -60.97 87.55 35.27
C ASP A 518 -62.09 86.53 35.54
N ALA A 519 -61.87 85.27 35.18
CA ALA A 519 -62.71 84.16 35.58
C ALA A 519 -61.85 83.13 36.35
N ILE A 520 -61.98 83.13 37.67
CA ILE A 520 -61.45 82.06 38.53
C ILE A 520 -62.54 80.98 38.65
N SER A 521 -62.22 79.75 38.28
CA SER A 521 -63.13 78.59 38.27
C SER A 521 -62.57 77.48 39.17
N ASN A 522 -63.42 76.91 40.03
CA ASN A 522 -63.40 75.47 40.36
C ASN A 522 -64.77 75.01 40.90
N ASP A 523 -65.21 73.85 40.40
CA ASP A 523 -66.34 72.99 40.76
C ASP A 523 -67.69 73.66 41.04
N ASN A 524 -68.40 73.91 39.93
CA ASN A 524 -69.86 74.08 39.78
C ASN A 524 -70.55 75.40 40.19
N GLU A 525 -69.80 76.48 40.46
CA GLU A 525 -70.36 77.86 40.46
C GLU A 525 -69.42 78.81 39.70
N ARG A 526 -69.91 79.51 38.66
CA ARG A 526 -69.11 80.44 37.84
C ARG A 526 -69.79 81.81 37.76
N ILE A 527 -69.02 82.88 38.01
CA ILE A 527 -69.49 84.26 37.83
C ILE A 527 -68.54 84.96 36.86
N SER A 528 -69.07 85.53 35.78
CA SER A 528 -68.33 86.34 34.82
C SER A 528 -69.02 87.67 34.57
N VAL A 529 -68.30 88.65 34.03
CA VAL A 529 -68.81 89.99 33.74
C VAL A 529 -68.52 90.34 32.30
N ILE A 530 -69.51 90.80 31.56
CA ILE A 530 -69.29 91.35 30.22
C ILE A 530 -69.93 92.73 30.18
N GLY A 531 -69.08 93.76 30.14
CA GLY A 531 -69.51 95.15 30.27
C GLY A 531 -70.25 95.38 31.59
N ARG A 532 -71.55 95.72 31.51
CA ARG A 532 -72.44 95.94 32.67
C ARG A 532 -73.29 94.75 33.06
N THR A 533 -73.12 93.61 32.39
CA THR A 533 -73.93 92.40 32.63
C THR A 533 -73.11 91.37 33.38
N LEU A 534 -73.66 90.88 34.49
CA LEU A 534 -73.15 89.79 35.30
C LEU A 534 -73.76 88.48 34.80
N TYR A 535 -72.95 87.46 34.56
CA TYR A 535 -73.38 86.11 34.20
C TYR A 535 -73.11 85.18 35.38
N VAL A 536 -74.14 84.48 35.86
CA VAL A 536 -74.06 83.65 37.07
C VAL A 536 -74.54 82.24 36.77
N GLU A 537 -73.61 81.29 36.73
CA GLU A 537 -73.87 79.87 36.68
C GLU A 537 -73.84 79.30 38.09
N ASN A 538 -75.00 79.16 38.72
CA ASN A 538 -75.15 78.67 40.11
C ASN A 538 -76.20 77.56 40.23
N GLY A 539 -76.36 76.74 39.19
CA GLY A 539 -77.27 75.59 39.18
C GLY A 539 -78.74 75.93 39.51
N GLY A 540 -79.20 77.15 39.21
CA GLY A 540 -80.59 77.60 39.43
C GLY A 540 -80.93 78.07 40.86
N LYS A 541 -79.96 78.16 41.78
CA LYS A 541 -80.17 78.63 43.16
C LYS A 541 -80.31 80.15 43.23
N THR A 542 -81.18 80.65 44.12
CA THR A 542 -81.37 82.08 44.34
C THR A 542 -80.10 82.73 44.92
N TYR A 543 -79.70 83.86 44.37
CA TYR A 543 -78.58 84.68 44.83
C TYR A 543 -78.98 86.16 44.95
N ARG A 544 -78.15 86.94 45.65
CA ARG A 544 -78.40 88.37 45.92
C ARG A 544 -77.20 89.22 45.51
N ILE A 545 -77.46 90.41 44.98
CA ILE A 545 -76.42 91.39 44.62
C ILE A 545 -76.63 92.66 45.44
N TYR A 546 -75.55 93.18 46.02
CA TYR A 546 -75.52 94.43 46.78
C TYR A 546 -74.55 95.43 46.15
N ASN A 547 -74.86 96.73 46.22
CA ASN A 547 -73.93 97.79 45.82
C ASN A 547 -72.88 98.08 46.93
N THR A 548 -71.93 98.99 46.68
CA THR A 548 -70.84 99.35 47.62
C THR A 548 -71.30 99.87 48.98
N ILE A 549 -72.51 100.42 49.09
CA ILE A 549 -73.08 100.93 50.34
C ILE A 549 -74.00 99.92 51.04
N GLY A 550 -74.08 98.68 50.51
CA GLY A 550 -74.80 97.57 51.12
C GLY A 550 -76.29 97.50 50.82
N GLN A 551 -76.81 98.29 49.85
CA GLN A 551 -78.19 98.16 49.40
C GLN A 551 -78.36 97.00 48.42
N LEU A 552 -79.44 96.23 48.57
CA LEU A 552 -79.81 95.13 47.68
C LEU A 552 -80.28 95.69 46.32
N VAL A 553 -79.60 95.31 45.25
CA VAL A 553 -79.89 95.74 43.87
C VAL A 553 -80.51 94.64 43.01
N TYR A 554 -80.33 93.37 43.37
CA TYR A 554 -80.99 92.24 42.69
C TYR A 554 -81.13 91.02 43.61
N THR A 555 -82.24 90.28 43.48
CA THR A 555 -82.44 88.95 44.09
C THR A 555 -83.22 88.06 43.13
N GLY A 556 -82.71 86.87 42.84
CA GLY A 556 -83.30 85.98 41.85
C GLY A 556 -82.36 84.84 41.48
N ASN A 557 -82.68 84.13 40.41
CA ASN A 557 -81.88 83.00 39.91
C ASN A 557 -81.62 83.09 38.40
N ASP A 558 -81.73 84.29 37.81
CA ASP A 558 -81.44 84.50 36.39
C ASP A 558 -79.97 84.23 36.10
N SER A 559 -79.69 83.63 34.94
CA SER A 559 -78.33 83.36 34.47
C SER A 559 -77.58 84.63 34.07
N GLU A 560 -78.29 85.74 33.87
CA GLU A 560 -77.75 87.03 33.43
C GLU A 560 -78.46 88.20 34.13
N VAL A 561 -77.69 89.16 34.64
CA VAL A 561 -78.20 90.35 35.33
C VAL A 561 -77.43 91.60 34.89
N SER A 562 -78.11 92.53 34.24
CA SER A 562 -77.54 93.83 33.86
C SER A 562 -77.65 94.85 35.00
N LEU A 563 -76.52 95.47 35.36
CA LEU A 563 -76.42 96.45 36.43
C LEU A 563 -76.21 97.86 35.86
N SER A 564 -77.03 98.81 36.30
CA SER A 564 -77.19 100.11 35.63
C SER A 564 -75.97 101.02 35.74
N ASN A 565 -75.20 100.92 36.84
CA ASN A 565 -74.08 101.80 37.14
C ASN A 565 -72.77 101.02 37.27
N PRO A 566 -71.64 101.55 36.77
CA PRO A 566 -70.32 100.98 37.03
C PRO A 566 -69.94 101.15 38.50
N GLY A 567 -69.24 100.17 39.07
CA GLY A 567 -68.89 100.12 40.48
C GLY A 567 -68.59 98.71 40.97
N ILE A 568 -68.22 98.60 42.25
CA ILE A 568 -68.00 97.30 42.90
C ILE A 568 -69.33 96.78 43.44
N TYR A 569 -69.71 95.58 43.05
CA TYR A 569 -70.89 94.89 43.56
C TYR A 569 -70.46 93.68 44.38
N THR A 570 -71.28 93.33 45.37
CA THR A 570 -71.09 92.14 46.19
C THR A 570 -72.16 91.13 45.82
N VAL A 571 -71.76 90.00 45.23
CA VAL A 571 -72.64 88.90 44.84
C VAL A 571 -72.59 87.82 45.92
N CYS A 572 -73.75 87.47 46.45
CA CYS A 572 -73.91 86.45 47.48
C CYS A 572 -74.68 85.26 46.90
N THR A 573 -73.98 84.18 46.57
CA THR A 573 -74.58 82.85 46.35
C THR A 573 -74.69 82.17 47.71
N GLY A 574 -75.63 81.23 47.91
CA GLY A 574 -75.94 80.66 49.24
C GLY A 574 -74.74 80.12 50.04
N ASN A 575 -73.62 79.83 49.38
CA ASN A 575 -72.39 79.31 49.99
C ASN A 575 -71.20 80.29 49.96
N ARG A 576 -71.28 81.45 49.28
CA ARG A 576 -70.17 82.39 49.11
C ARG A 576 -70.60 83.85 48.89
N THR A 577 -69.71 84.77 49.25
CA THR A 577 -69.83 86.21 48.95
C THR A 577 -68.60 86.67 48.17
N GLN A 578 -68.79 87.32 47.02
CA GLN A 578 -67.70 87.78 46.17
C GLN A 578 -67.90 89.23 45.72
N LYS A 579 -66.82 90.02 45.77
CA LYS A 579 -66.80 91.38 45.23
C LYS A 579 -66.35 91.35 43.78
N ILE A 580 -67.12 91.99 42.92
CA ILE A 580 -66.90 92.03 41.49
C ILE A 580 -66.95 93.47 41.04
N MET A 581 -65.93 93.89 40.30
CA MET A 581 -65.88 95.21 39.71
C MET A 581 -66.55 95.19 38.35
N ILE A 582 -67.60 95.98 38.20
CA ILE A 582 -68.23 96.26 36.92
C ILE A 582 -67.69 97.59 36.43
N ARG A 583 -67.04 97.58 35.27
CA ARG A 583 -66.43 98.77 34.65
C ARG A 583 -67.40 99.46 33.71
#